data_AF-A0AA35T4I3-F1
#
_entry.id   AF-A0AA35T4I3-F1
#
_cell.length_a   1.000
_cell.length_b   1.000
_cell.length_c   1.000
_cell.angle_alpha   90.00
_cell.angle_beta   90.00
_cell.angle_gamma   90.00
#
_symmetry.space_group_name_H-M   'P 1'
#
loop_
_entity.id
_entity.type
_entity.pdbx_description
1 polymer ?
#
loop_
_entity_poly.entity_id
_entity_poly.type
_entity_poly.pdbx_seq_one_letter_code
_entity_poly.pdbx_strand_id
1 'polypeptide(L)'
;TICYRDGRCRVPFCCASPLLHCSLSLPWNPSCLKLRMAEIGIAACLCLMLAMAAGGALGSSPCDDPSVANLPFCNPDLDLVDRVKDLVSRMSVTDMISQLGNTAPAIEHLNIPAYQWWSEALHGVASSPGVSFGGKVPSATSFPQVIGIAATFNSTLFYEMGQAISTEARAMNNVGQAGLTFFTPNINIYRDPRWGRGQETPGEDPYLTSAYVEQYVAGLQFGPDQRYLKTVACCKHFSAYDLENWNGTDRFHFNAIVSDQDFAETYFPAFESCVRVGKVSSIMCSYNAVNGVPSCANNVIQNQIVRNEWDFSGFIVSDCGAINTIMADHHYTNTTEETVQVALRAGTNLNCGGFYQKYAMEAYNKSYITEADLANAVGPLFGQRMALGMFDPTHLQPYLNISTDQINSPAHQALALDAARESIVLLQNDGSLPLSAESSLKVAVIGPNSNATETMQGNYHVSPLTPPPTHTHTHTLLYHSSL
;
A
#
# COMPACT_ATOMS: atom_id res chain seq x y z
N THR A 1 -43.33 30.29 7.10
CA THR A 1 -43.96 31.43 7.80
C THR A 1 -43.36 31.55 9.17
N ILE A 2 -42.40 32.47 9.36
CA ILE A 2 -41.85 32.82 10.68
C ILE A 2 -41.71 34.34 10.70
N CYS A 3 -42.42 34.98 11.62
CA CYS A 3 -42.34 36.41 11.92
C CYS A 3 -41.17 36.66 12.87
N TYR A 4 -40.33 37.65 12.58
CA TYR A 4 -39.39 38.21 13.55
C TYR A 4 -39.94 39.52 14.11
N ARG A 5 -40.09 39.56 15.43
CA ARG A 5 -40.43 40.73 16.23
C ARG A 5 -39.11 41.31 16.74
N ASP A 6 -38.57 42.28 16.01
CA ASP A 6 -38.16 43.57 16.56
C ASP A 6 -37.38 44.35 15.50
N GLY A 7 -38.01 45.45 15.08
CA GLY A 7 -37.56 46.27 13.97
C GLY A 7 -36.28 47.01 14.30
N ARG A 8 -35.33 46.94 13.35
CA ARG A 8 -34.56 48.09 12.88
C ARG A 8 -33.91 47.76 11.53
N CYS A 9 -34.33 48.48 10.51
CA CYS A 9 -33.88 48.35 9.12
C CYS A 9 -32.44 48.86 8.93
N ARG A 10 -31.69 48.21 8.03
CA ARG A 10 -31.01 48.84 6.87
C ARG A 10 -30.43 47.77 5.92
N VAL A 11 -30.51 48.06 4.63
CA VAL A 11 -30.15 47.27 3.44
C VAL A 11 -29.29 48.20 2.54
N PRO A 12 -28.69 47.77 1.42
CA PRO A 12 -27.62 46.78 1.16
C PRO A 12 -26.36 47.47 0.55
N PHE A 13 -25.36 46.73 0.03
CA PHE A 13 -24.91 46.82 -1.40
C PHE A 13 -23.72 45.90 -1.74
N CYS A 14 -23.81 45.26 -2.91
CA CYS A 14 -22.74 44.62 -3.70
C CYS A 14 -22.09 45.61 -4.68
N CYS A 15 -20.84 45.37 -5.11
CA CYS A 15 -20.23 45.66 -6.45
C CYS A 15 -18.71 45.37 -6.36
N ALA A 16 -18.10 44.52 -7.20
CA ALA A 16 -17.67 44.68 -8.60
C ALA A 16 -16.44 45.62 -8.81
N SER A 17 -15.40 45.11 -9.50
CA SER A 17 -14.11 45.74 -9.89
C SER A 17 -14.25 46.98 -10.81
N PRO A 18 -13.19 47.81 -11.04
CA PRO A 18 -12.25 47.58 -12.18
C PRO A 18 -10.80 48.18 -12.03
N LEU A 19 -10.01 48.06 -13.12
CA LEU A 19 -8.60 48.43 -13.42
C LEU A 19 -8.25 49.94 -13.45
N LEU A 20 -6.96 50.30 -13.16
CA LEU A 20 -5.97 51.13 -13.95
C LEU A 20 -5.00 52.06 -13.15
N HIS A 21 -3.69 51.83 -13.39
CA HIS A 21 -2.47 52.68 -13.54
C HIS A 21 -1.92 53.79 -12.59
N CYS A 22 -0.57 53.71 -12.44
CA CYS A 22 0.50 54.73 -12.16
C CYS A 22 0.54 55.38 -10.76
N SER A 23 1.67 55.71 -10.11
CA SER A 23 3.13 55.64 -10.32
C SER A 23 3.79 56.29 -9.07
N LEU A 24 4.96 55.83 -8.57
CA LEU A 24 6.08 56.62 -7.94
C LEU A 24 6.94 55.82 -6.93
N SER A 25 8.18 55.51 -7.36
CA SER A 25 9.50 55.58 -6.68
C SER A 25 9.71 55.47 -5.14
N LEU A 26 10.40 54.36 -4.75
CA LEU A 26 11.57 54.15 -3.83
C LEU A 26 11.49 54.50 -2.31
N PRO A 27 12.31 53.88 -1.41
CA PRO A 27 13.42 52.93 -1.63
C PRO A 27 13.37 51.60 -0.83
N TRP A 28 14.25 50.70 -1.29
CA TRP A 28 14.78 49.43 -0.78
C TRP A 28 14.75 49.14 0.73
N ASN A 29 14.25 47.95 1.08
CA ASN A 29 14.42 47.28 2.38
C ASN A 29 14.76 45.78 2.15
N PRO A 30 15.92 45.26 2.55
CA PRO A 30 16.35 43.90 2.22
C PRO A 30 15.83 42.91 3.27
N SER A 31 14.58 42.49 3.17
CA SER A 31 14.00 41.40 3.98
C SER A 31 12.77 40.78 3.31
N CYS A 32 12.92 40.31 2.07
CA CYS A 32 11.90 39.51 1.37
C CYS A 32 12.53 38.71 0.23
N LEU A 33 13.26 37.64 0.56
CA LEU A 33 13.78 36.69 -0.41
C LEU A 33 13.51 35.24 0.05
N LYS A 34 12.22 34.90 0.18
CA LYS A 34 11.71 33.53 0.20
C LYS A 34 10.26 33.58 -0.28
N LEU A 35 10.04 33.54 -1.60
CA LEU A 35 8.77 33.22 -2.29
C LEU A 35 8.85 33.82 -3.70
N ARG A 36 9.43 33.07 -4.66
CA ARG A 36 9.17 33.11 -6.12
C ARG A 36 10.20 32.28 -6.88
N MET A 37 10.06 30.96 -6.79
CA MET A 37 10.51 30.01 -7.82
C MET A 37 9.49 28.84 -7.91
N ALA A 38 8.20 29.16 -7.86
CA ALA A 38 7.10 28.19 -7.92
C ALA A 38 6.25 28.31 -9.21
N GLU A 39 6.67 29.10 -10.21
CA GLU A 39 5.85 29.39 -11.40
C GLU A 39 6.49 29.01 -12.74
N ILE A 40 7.58 28.21 -12.74
CA ILE A 40 8.16 27.67 -13.99
C ILE A 40 8.05 26.12 -14.06
N GLY A 41 7.51 25.47 -13.03
CA GLY A 41 7.39 24.00 -12.95
C GLY A 41 6.04 23.40 -13.37
N ILE A 42 5.07 24.19 -13.83
CA ILE A 42 3.68 23.69 -14.02
C ILE A 42 3.37 23.34 -15.49
N ALA A 43 4.12 23.88 -16.46
CA ALA A 43 3.90 23.56 -17.88
C ALA A 43 4.58 22.26 -18.35
N ALA A 44 5.57 21.74 -17.61
CA ALA A 44 6.27 20.50 -17.96
C ALA A 44 5.62 19.23 -17.35
N CYS A 45 4.78 19.37 -16.31
CA CYS A 45 4.09 18.24 -15.68
C CYS A 45 2.79 17.83 -16.40
N LEU A 46 2.16 18.72 -17.18
CA LEU A 46 0.92 18.38 -17.88
C LEU A 46 1.15 17.53 -19.15
N CYS A 47 2.33 17.59 -19.78
CA CYS A 47 2.64 16.78 -20.95
C CYS A 47 3.15 15.36 -20.62
N LEU A 48 3.52 15.07 -19.36
CA LEU A 48 3.88 13.71 -18.93
C LEU A 48 2.69 12.90 -18.39
N MET A 49 1.60 13.54 -17.97
CA MET A 49 0.41 12.82 -17.47
C MET A 49 -0.54 12.32 -18.57
N LEU A 50 -0.35 12.74 -19.83
CA LEU A 50 -1.18 12.30 -20.96
C LEU A 50 -0.63 11.07 -21.72
N ALA A 51 0.49 10.50 -21.27
CA ALA A 51 1.06 9.27 -21.84
C ALA A 51 0.88 8.01 -20.97
N MET A 52 0.19 8.10 -19.81
CA MET A 52 -0.03 6.96 -18.91
C MET A 52 -1.37 6.23 -19.12
N ALA A 53 -2.10 6.53 -20.19
CA ALA A 53 -3.30 5.81 -20.61
C ALA A 53 -3.00 4.69 -21.63
N ALA A 54 -1.80 4.10 -21.59
CA ALA A 54 -1.46 2.90 -22.37
C ALA A 54 -1.51 1.66 -21.47
N GLY A 55 -2.66 1.46 -20.82
CA GLY A 55 -3.03 0.12 -20.36
C GLY A 55 -3.27 -0.71 -21.62
N GLY A 56 -2.29 -1.57 -21.96
CA GLY A 56 -2.44 -2.55 -23.03
C GLY A 56 -3.77 -3.30 -22.85
N ALA A 57 -4.43 -3.62 -23.96
CA ALA A 57 -5.70 -4.36 -23.94
C ALA A 57 -5.55 -5.62 -23.06
N LEU A 58 -6.20 -5.63 -21.89
CA LEU A 58 -6.08 -6.65 -20.82
C LEU A 58 -6.73 -8.00 -21.16
N GLY A 59 -6.76 -8.35 -22.44
CA GLY A 59 -7.33 -9.61 -22.94
C GLY A 59 -6.31 -10.57 -23.55
N SER A 60 -5.02 -10.20 -23.61
CA SER A 60 -3.97 -11.06 -24.17
C SER A 60 -2.78 -11.16 -23.22
N SER A 61 -2.41 -12.39 -22.89
CA SER A 61 -1.16 -12.70 -22.21
C SER A 61 0.03 -12.24 -23.06
N PRO A 62 1.16 -11.79 -22.46
CA PRO A 62 2.43 -11.59 -23.18
C PRO A 62 2.79 -12.76 -24.09
N CYS A 63 2.45 -13.97 -23.64
CA CYS A 63 2.75 -15.22 -24.33
C CYS A 63 1.75 -15.61 -25.42
N ASP A 64 0.68 -14.82 -25.62
CA ASP A 64 -0.20 -14.97 -26.77
C ASP A 64 0.41 -14.34 -28.05
N ASP A 65 1.49 -13.55 -27.93
CA ASP A 65 2.17 -12.93 -29.07
C ASP A 65 3.09 -13.94 -29.79
N PRO A 66 2.92 -14.14 -31.12
CA PRO A 66 3.70 -15.11 -31.89
C PRO A 66 5.22 -14.93 -31.84
N SER A 67 5.72 -13.72 -31.54
CA SER A 67 7.15 -13.42 -31.44
C SER A 67 7.83 -14.09 -30.23
N VAL A 68 7.06 -14.34 -29.16
CA VAL A 68 7.57 -14.93 -27.91
C VAL A 68 6.86 -16.22 -27.51
N ALA A 69 5.71 -16.56 -28.11
CA ALA A 69 4.90 -17.72 -27.75
C ALA A 69 5.65 -19.07 -27.73
N ASN A 70 6.67 -19.23 -28.58
CA ASN A 70 7.49 -20.45 -28.65
C ASN A 70 8.69 -20.46 -27.69
N LEU A 71 8.89 -19.41 -26.89
CA LEU A 71 9.99 -19.32 -25.93
C LEU A 71 9.66 -20.13 -24.65
N PRO A 72 10.65 -20.76 -24.00
CA PRO A 72 10.41 -21.60 -22.83
C PRO A 72 9.66 -20.90 -21.69
N PHE A 73 9.91 -19.61 -21.42
CA PHE A 73 9.17 -18.89 -20.38
C PHE A 73 7.65 -18.79 -20.63
N CYS A 74 7.20 -18.96 -21.88
CA CYS A 74 5.80 -19.00 -22.28
C CYS A 74 5.17 -20.39 -22.26
N ASN A 75 5.94 -21.45 -21.97
CA ASN A 75 5.41 -22.80 -21.87
C ASN A 75 4.87 -23.07 -20.45
N PRO A 76 3.54 -23.18 -20.25
CA PRO A 76 2.96 -23.41 -18.93
C PRO A 76 3.22 -24.82 -18.39
N ASP A 77 3.69 -25.76 -19.21
CA ASP A 77 4.02 -27.14 -18.79
C ASP A 77 5.42 -27.25 -18.16
N LEU A 78 6.22 -26.19 -18.17
CA LEU A 78 7.52 -26.14 -17.50
C LEU A 78 7.40 -25.64 -16.05
N ASP A 79 8.31 -26.11 -15.20
CA ASP A 79 8.41 -25.63 -13.83
C ASP A 79 8.66 -24.12 -13.80
N LEU A 80 8.02 -23.44 -12.83
CA LEU A 80 8.09 -21.98 -12.70
C LEU A 80 9.55 -21.47 -12.64
N VAL A 81 10.43 -22.20 -11.95
CA VAL A 81 11.86 -21.85 -11.82
C VAL A 81 12.55 -21.83 -13.19
N ASP A 82 12.27 -22.80 -14.05
CA ASP A 82 12.88 -22.88 -15.38
C ASP A 82 12.36 -21.78 -16.30
N ARG A 83 11.06 -21.46 -16.21
CA ARG A 83 10.45 -20.37 -16.96
C ARG A 83 11.05 -19.02 -16.57
N VAL A 84 11.21 -18.76 -15.27
CA VAL A 84 11.85 -17.54 -14.76
C VAL A 84 13.30 -17.46 -15.22
N LYS A 85 14.05 -18.57 -15.12
CA LYS A 85 15.45 -18.62 -15.55
C LYS A 85 15.62 -18.32 -17.04
N ASP A 86 14.78 -18.92 -17.89
CA ASP A 86 14.77 -18.62 -19.32
C ASP A 86 14.46 -17.14 -19.58
N LEU A 87 13.42 -16.59 -18.94
CA LEU A 87 13.06 -15.18 -19.10
C LEU A 87 14.20 -14.23 -18.71
N VAL A 88 14.78 -14.42 -17.52
CA VAL A 88 15.87 -13.57 -17.02
C VAL A 88 17.11 -13.70 -17.90
N SER A 89 17.42 -14.89 -18.43
CA SER A 89 18.56 -15.09 -19.34
C SER A 89 18.45 -14.33 -20.68
N ARG A 90 17.24 -13.85 -21.02
CA ARG A 90 16.96 -13.08 -22.23
C ARG A 90 17.00 -11.58 -21.99
N MET A 91 17.06 -11.14 -20.74
CA MET A 91 17.11 -9.73 -20.38
C MET A 91 18.54 -9.20 -20.49
N SER A 92 18.70 -8.00 -21.04
CA SER A 92 19.95 -7.26 -20.89
C SER A 92 20.08 -6.71 -19.46
N VAL A 93 21.28 -6.26 -19.11
CA VAL A 93 21.52 -5.50 -17.86
C VAL A 93 20.58 -4.30 -17.73
N THR A 94 20.33 -3.58 -18.84
CA THR A 94 19.40 -2.43 -18.86
C THR A 94 17.96 -2.88 -18.57
N ASP A 95 17.52 -3.99 -19.17
CA ASP A 95 16.19 -4.53 -18.91
C ASP A 95 16.05 -4.90 -17.44
N MET A 96 17.02 -5.65 -16.88
CA MET A 96 16.99 -6.04 -15.48
C MET A 96 16.92 -4.82 -14.55
N ILE A 97 17.78 -3.82 -14.74
CA ILE A 97 17.78 -2.58 -13.94
C ILE A 97 16.44 -1.85 -14.04
N SER A 98 15.84 -1.81 -15.23
CA SER A 98 14.54 -1.15 -15.44
C SER A 98 13.43 -1.77 -14.57
N GLN A 99 13.52 -3.07 -14.27
CA GLN A 99 12.50 -3.81 -13.51
C GLN A 99 12.71 -3.76 -11.98
N LEU A 100 13.78 -3.11 -11.50
CA LEU A 100 14.10 -3.02 -10.07
C LEU A 100 13.35 -1.89 -9.33
N GLY A 101 12.52 -1.10 -10.01
CA GLY A 101 11.69 -0.06 -9.40
C GLY A 101 10.20 -0.44 -9.39
N ASN A 102 9.42 0.12 -8.45
CA ASN A 102 7.99 -0.18 -8.36
C ASN A 102 7.22 0.22 -9.63
N THR A 103 7.65 1.27 -10.33
CA THR A 103 7.13 1.60 -11.65
C THR A 103 8.03 0.94 -12.69
N ALA A 104 7.72 -0.30 -13.05
CA ALA A 104 8.48 -1.08 -14.01
C ALA A 104 7.96 -0.80 -15.44
N PRO A 105 8.82 -0.31 -16.36
CA PRO A 105 8.41 -0.09 -17.74
C PRO A 105 8.21 -1.42 -18.48
N ALA A 106 7.61 -1.36 -19.67
CA ALA A 106 7.52 -2.50 -20.56
C ALA A 106 8.90 -2.92 -21.06
N ILE A 107 9.07 -4.21 -21.36
CA ILE A 107 10.22 -4.74 -22.10
C ILE A 107 9.70 -5.20 -23.47
N GLU A 108 9.75 -4.28 -24.44
CA GLU A 108 9.06 -4.43 -25.73
C GLU A 108 9.53 -5.67 -26.51
N HIS A 109 10.83 -5.95 -26.55
CA HIS A 109 11.39 -7.08 -27.30
C HIS A 109 11.07 -8.45 -26.70
N LEU A 110 10.55 -8.50 -25.47
CA LEU A 110 10.05 -9.71 -24.81
C LEU A 110 8.52 -9.68 -24.65
N ASN A 111 7.85 -8.68 -25.24
CA ASN A 111 6.42 -8.42 -25.12
C ASN A 111 5.92 -8.32 -23.67
N ILE A 112 6.77 -7.86 -22.74
CA ILE A 112 6.39 -7.76 -21.33
C ILE A 112 5.77 -6.39 -21.10
N PRO A 113 4.50 -6.29 -20.65
CA PRO A 113 3.86 -5.02 -20.38
C PRO A 113 4.47 -4.35 -19.14
N ALA A 114 4.33 -3.03 -19.08
CA ALA A 114 4.63 -2.25 -17.89
C ALA A 114 3.84 -2.78 -16.68
N TYR A 115 4.43 -2.68 -15.50
CA TYR A 115 3.83 -3.16 -14.27
C TYR A 115 4.05 -2.18 -13.14
N GLN A 116 2.99 -1.92 -12.37
CA GLN A 116 3.06 -1.11 -11.17
C GLN A 116 2.96 -2.02 -9.94
N TRP A 117 4.07 -2.11 -9.20
CA TRP A 117 4.17 -2.94 -8.01
C TRP A 117 3.48 -2.33 -6.79
N TRP A 118 3.36 -1.01 -6.74
CA TRP A 118 2.83 -0.30 -5.59
C TRP A 118 1.30 -0.18 -5.66
N SER A 119 0.61 -1.20 -5.14
CA SER A 119 -0.80 -1.11 -4.77
C SER A 119 -0.95 -1.22 -3.25
N GLU A 120 -2.05 -0.71 -2.69
CA GLU A 120 -2.33 -0.77 -1.25
C GLU A 120 -3.69 -1.42 -1.01
N ALA A 121 -3.78 -2.26 0.03
CA ALA A 121 -5.02 -2.88 0.44
C ALA A 121 -5.06 -3.19 1.93
N LEU A 122 -4.90 -2.15 2.77
CA LEU A 122 -4.79 -2.31 4.21
C LEU A 122 -6.10 -2.85 4.82
N HIS A 123 -7.23 -2.25 4.44
CA HIS A 123 -8.57 -2.61 4.90
C HIS A 123 -9.63 -2.39 3.79
N GLY A 124 -9.22 -2.67 2.55
CA GLY A 124 -9.96 -2.37 1.31
C GLY A 124 -8.97 -1.99 0.21
N VAL A 125 -9.29 -2.23 -1.07
CA VAL A 125 -8.40 -1.80 -2.17
C VAL A 125 -8.30 -0.27 -2.14
N ALA A 126 -7.09 0.27 -1.99
CA ALA A 126 -6.87 1.67 -1.67
C ALA A 126 -6.18 2.45 -2.80
N SER A 127 -6.41 3.76 -2.82
CA SER A 127 -5.77 4.64 -3.80
C SER A 127 -4.25 4.61 -3.63
N SER A 128 -3.54 4.33 -4.71
CA SER A 128 -2.09 4.12 -4.76
C SER A 128 -1.63 4.22 -6.22
N PRO A 129 -0.32 4.30 -6.52
CA PRO A 129 0.13 4.42 -7.91
C PRO A 129 -0.37 3.29 -8.84
N GLY A 130 -0.59 2.09 -8.30
CA GLY A 130 -1.11 0.94 -9.04
C GLY A 130 -2.64 0.84 -9.09
N VAL A 131 -3.36 1.71 -8.38
CA VAL A 131 -4.82 1.64 -8.26
C VAL A 131 -5.43 2.97 -8.69
N SER A 132 -6.40 2.91 -9.59
CA SER A 132 -7.15 4.08 -10.04
C SER A 132 -8.64 3.86 -9.85
N PHE A 133 -9.34 4.91 -9.41
CA PHE A 133 -10.79 4.90 -9.27
C PHE A 133 -11.45 5.84 -10.28
N GLY A 134 -12.75 5.65 -10.48
CA GLY A 134 -13.55 6.30 -11.51
C GLY A 134 -13.89 5.34 -12.66
N GLY A 135 -14.71 5.78 -13.61
CA GLY A 135 -15.10 4.94 -14.74
C GLY A 135 -15.83 3.66 -14.30
N LYS A 136 -15.25 2.50 -14.61
CA LYS A 136 -15.83 1.18 -14.31
C LYS A 136 -15.73 0.79 -12.82
N VAL A 137 -14.83 1.42 -12.08
CA VAL A 137 -14.60 1.19 -10.65
C VAL A 137 -14.81 2.50 -9.88
N PRO A 138 -16.06 2.85 -9.53
CA PRO A 138 -16.34 4.09 -8.80
C PRO A 138 -15.83 4.06 -7.34
N SER A 139 -15.79 2.88 -6.72
CA SER A 139 -15.26 2.64 -5.38
C SER A 139 -14.94 1.15 -5.18
N ALA A 140 -14.39 0.81 -4.00
CA ALA A 140 -14.20 -0.53 -3.46
C ALA A 140 -14.84 -0.62 -2.05
N THR A 141 -14.97 -1.80 -1.46
CA THR A 141 -15.43 -1.92 -0.07
C THR A 141 -14.36 -1.41 0.91
N SER A 142 -14.80 -0.60 1.88
CA SER A 142 -13.97 -0.11 2.99
C SER A 142 -14.37 -0.82 4.27
N PHE A 143 -13.48 -1.67 4.78
CA PHE A 143 -13.65 -2.34 6.08
C PHE A 143 -13.23 -1.39 7.22
N PRO A 144 -13.58 -1.70 8.49
CA PRO A 144 -12.95 -1.07 9.65
C PRO A 144 -11.42 -1.10 9.55
N GLN A 145 -10.76 -0.11 10.15
CA GLN A 145 -9.29 -0.10 10.22
C GLN A 145 -8.78 -1.34 10.98
N VAL A 146 -7.55 -1.78 10.70
CA VAL A 146 -6.99 -3.06 11.17
C VAL A 146 -7.09 -3.22 12.69
N ILE A 147 -6.85 -2.16 13.48
CA ILE A 147 -6.99 -2.23 14.94
C ILE A 147 -8.43 -2.59 15.38
N GLY A 148 -9.44 -2.13 14.65
CA GLY A 148 -10.84 -2.49 14.87
C GLY A 148 -11.13 -3.91 14.44
N ILE A 149 -10.59 -4.34 13.28
CA ILE A 149 -10.69 -5.73 12.83
C ILE A 149 -10.09 -6.67 13.88
N ALA A 150 -8.89 -6.39 14.38
CA ALA A 150 -8.23 -7.23 15.39
C ALA A 150 -9.03 -7.34 16.70
N ALA A 151 -9.76 -6.28 17.09
CA ALA A 151 -10.61 -6.28 18.27
C ALA A 151 -11.80 -7.26 18.19
N THR A 152 -12.10 -7.81 17.00
CA THR A 152 -13.10 -8.88 16.85
C THR A 152 -12.62 -10.24 17.38
N PHE A 153 -11.30 -10.44 17.47
CA PHE A 153 -10.68 -11.75 17.74
C PHE A 153 -11.22 -12.89 16.85
N ASN A 154 -11.71 -12.56 15.66
CA ASN A 154 -12.37 -13.48 14.75
C ASN A 154 -11.46 -13.82 13.56
N SER A 155 -10.75 -14.94 13.67
CA SER A 155 -9.84 -15.41 12.62
C SER A 155 -10.53 -15.68 11.28
N THR A 156 -11.79 -16.11 11.31
CA THR A 156 -12.59 -16.33 10.09
C THR A 156 -12.83 -15.02 9.38
N LEU A 157 -13.18 -13.97 10.12
CA LEU A 157 -13.39 -12.63 9.56
C LEU A 157 -12.11 -12.08 8.91
N PHE A 158 -10.93 -12.33 9.49
CA PHE A 158 -9.66 -11.91 8.90
C PHE A 158 -9.46 -12.53 7.51
N TYR A 159 -9.75 -13.83 7.37
CA TYR A 159 -9.67 -14.53 6.08
C TYR A 159 -10.71 -14.03 5.08
N GLU A 160 -11.97 -13.88 5.52
CA GLU A 160 -13.07 -13.41 4.67
C GLU A 160 -12.84 -11.99 4.15
N MET A 161 -12.31 -11.10 4.99
CA MET A 161 -11.89 -9.75 4.58
C MET A 161 -10.82 -9.83 3.49
N GLY A 162 -9.79 -10.66 3.67
CA GLY A 162 -8.76 -10.88 2.66
C GLY A 162 -9.33 -11.42 1.34
N GLN A 163 -10.27 -12.37 1.41
CA GLN A 163 -10.93 -12.94 0.22
C GLN A 163 -11.80 -11.92 -0.53
N ALA A 164 -12.55 -11.08 0.19
CA ALA A 164 -13.32 -10.00 -0.40
C ALA A 164 -12.38 -9.04 -1.15
N ILE A 165 -11.35 -8.55 -0.47
CA ILE A 165 -10.37 -7.59 -1.02
C ILE A 165 -9.64 -8.16 -2.24
N SER A 166 -9.19 -9.42 -2.21
CA SER A 166 -8.51 -10.03 -3.35
C SER A 166 -9.43 -10.28 -4.54
N THR A 167 -10.73 -10.51 -4.30
CA THR A 167 -11.74 -10.61 -5.36
C THR A 167 -11.94 -9.25 -6.03
N GLU A 168 -12.10 -8.18 -5.24
CA GLU A 168 -12.23 -6.83 -5.77
C GLU A 168 -10.96 -6.39 -6.53
N ALA A 169 -9.78 -6.69 -5.99
CA ALA A 169 -8.50 -6.43 -6.65
C ALA A 169 -8.42 -7.09 -8.03
N ARG A 170 -8.80 -8.37 -8.17
CA ARG A 170 -8.83 -9.05 -9.47
C ARG A 170 -9.87 -8.44 -10.41
N ALA A 171 -11.08 -8.13 -9.92
CA ALA A 171 -12.10 -7.46 -10.72
C ALA A 171 -11.61 -6.09 -11.25
N MET A 172 -10.93 -5.31 -10.41
CA MET A 172 -10.33 -4.03 -10.78
C MET A 172 -9.17 -4.21 -11.77
N ASN A 173 -8.32 -5.21 -11.57
CA ASN A 173 -7.21 -5.53 -12.48
C ASN A 173 -7.70 -5.93 -13.87
N ASN A 174 -8.77 -6.73 -13.96
CA ASN A 174 -9.37 -7.17 -15.23
C ASN A 174 -9.89 -6.00 -16.09
N VAL A 175 -10.15 -4.83 -15.48
CA VAL A 175 -10.52 -3.59 -16.18
C VAL A 175 -9.41 -2.53 -16.20
N GLY A 176 -8.20 -2.88 -15.76
CA GLY A 176 -7.00 -2.06 -15.83
C GLY A 176 -6.90 -0.98 -14.78
N GLN A 177 -7.61 -1.14 -13.67
CA GLN A 177 -7.72 -0.15 -12.61
C GLN A 177 -7.01 -0.55 -11.31
N ALA A 178 -6.36 -1.72 -11.26
CA ALA A 178 -5.51 -2.13 -10.15
C ALA A 178 -4.30 -2.95 -10.63
N GLY A 179 -3.19 -2.86 -9.91
CA GLY A 179 -2.13 -3.87 -9.91
C GLY A 179 -2.56 -5.12 -9.12
N LEU A 180 -1.63 -6.05 -8.93
CA LEU A 180 -1.90 -7.33 -8.26
C LEU A 180 -0.95 -7.62 -7.09
N THR A 181 -0.10 -6.64 -6.75
CA THR A 181 0.85 -6.70 -5.64
C THR A 181 0.48 -5.62 -4.65
N PHE A 182 0.12 -6.02 -3.44
CA PHE A 182 -0.38 -5.12 -2.42
C PHE A 182 0.60 -5.06 -1.26
N PHE A 183 1.03 -3.85 -0.90
CA PHE A 183 1.90 -3.59 0.25
C PHE A 183 1.11 -3.69 1.56
N THR A 184 0.60 -4.88 1.86
CA THR A 184 -0.27 -5.18 3.00
C THR A 184 -0.09 -6.65 3.40
N PRO A 185 -0.26 -7.03 4.68
CA PRO A 185 -0.64 -6.20 5.84
C PRO A 185 0.51 -5.49 6.54
N ASN A 186 0.18 -4.44 7.31
CA ASN A 186 1.05 -3.95 8.37
C ASN A 186 0.91 -4.85 9.62
N ILE A 187 1.99 -5.50 10.01
CA ILE A 187 2.05 -6.47 11.11
C ILE A 187 3.12 -6.11 12.13
N ASN A 188 3.52 -4.84 12.17
CA ASN A 188 4.33 -4.32 13.25
C ASN A 188 3.54 -4.34 14.56
N ILE A 189 4.24 -4.48 15.68
CA ILE A 189 3.64 -4.45 17.01
C ILE A 189 3.35 -2.99 17.39
N TYR A 190 2.13 -2.69 17.82
CA TYR A 190 1.75 -1.39 18.37
C TYR A 190 2.31 -1.19 19.80
N ARG A 191 3.63 -1.30 19.94
CA ARG A 191 4.33 -1.28 21.23
C ARG A 191 4.14 0.04 21.98
N ASP A 192 4.27 1.16 21.28
CA ASP A 192 4.13 2.49 21.87
C ASP A 192 2.80 3.11 21.42
N PRO A 193 1.86 3.40 22.34
CA PRO A 193 0.51 3.86 21.99
C PRO A 193 0.50 5.22 21.27
N ARG A 194 1.62 5.95 21.25
CA ARG A 194 1.74 7.25 20.57
C ARG A 194 2.03 7.10 19.07
N TRP A 195 2.34 5.91 18.59
CA TRP A 195 2.67 5.69 17.19
C TRP A 195 1.50 6.00 16.26
N GLY A 196 1.68 6.99 15.36
CA GLY A 196 0.62 7.47 14.47
C GLY A 196 0.11 6.45 13.44
N ARG A 197 0.81 5.33 13.26
CA ARG A 197 0.40 4.21 12.38
C ARG A 197 0.02 2.95 13.15
N GLY A 198 -0.09 3.02 14.48
CA GLY A 198 -0.50 1.86 15.27
C GLY A 198 -1.94 1.40 14.97
N GLN A 199 -2.81 2.31 14.50
CA GLN A 199 -4.15 1.95 14.02
C GLN A 199 -4.10 0.95 12.84
N GLU A 200 -3.00 0.89 12.08
CA GLU A 200 -2.82 0.00 10.92
C GLU A 200 -2.49 -1.44 11.31
N THR A 201 -2.32 -1.70 12.60
CA THR A 201 -1.77 -2.95 13.11
C THR A 201 -2.84 -3.74 13.86
N PRO A 202 -2.64 -5.07 14.04
CA PRO A 202 -3.50 -5.87 14.90
C PRO A 202 -3.33 -5.63 16.41
N GLY A 203 -2.65 -4.55 16.81
CA GLY A 203 -2.42 -4.19 18.22
C GLY A 203 -1.01 -4.53 18.72
N GLU A 204 -0.89 -4.67 20.04
CA GLU A 204 0.40 -4.82 20.73
C GLU A 204 0.83 -6.27 20.97
N ASP A 205 -0.03 -7.24 20.68
CA ASP A 205 0.22 -8.65 20.98
C ASP A 205 0.78 -9.42 19.76
N PRO A 206 1.99 -10.02 19.86
CA PRO A 206 2.58 -10.80 18.77
C PRO A 206 1.76 -12.02 18.38
N TYR A 207 1.03 -12.65 19.30
CA TYR A 207 0.22 -13.83 19.02
C TYR A 207 -1.02 -13.49 18.19
N LEU A 208 -1.79 -12.47 18.60
CA LEU A 208 -2.93 -11.97 17.83
C LEU A 208 -2.50 -11.46 16.46
N THR A 209 -1.36 -10.77 16.38
CA THR A 209 -0.78 -10.31 15.12
C THR A 209 -0.43 -11.49 14.20
N SER A 210 0.11 -12.58 14.76
CA SER A 210 0.37 -13.83 14.03
C SER A 210 -0.93 -14.47 13.52
N ALA A 211 -1.95 -14.60 14.38
CA ALA A 211 -3.25 -15.14 13.97
C ALA A 211 -3.93 -14.30 12.87
N TYR A 212 -3.79 -12.97 12.94
CA TYR A 212 -4.27 -12.06 11.90
C TYR A 212 -3.56 -12.29 10.57
N VAL A 213 -2.22 -12.29 10.57
CA VAL A 213 -1.46 -12.36 9.32
C VAL A 213 -1.62 -13.70 8.61
N GLU A 214 -1.69 -14.81 9.36
CA GLU A 214 -1.94 -16.14 8.79
C GLU A 214 -3.21 -16.17 7.94
N GLN A 215 -4.28 -15.59 8.46
CA GLN A 215 -5.59 -15.61 7.80
C GLN A 215 -5.71 -14.55 6.72
N TYR A 216 -5.25 -13.32 6.99
CA TYR A 216 -5.37 -12.22 6.02
C TYR A 216 -4.49 -12.45 4.79
N VAL A 217 -3.25 -12.93 4.96
CA VAL A 217 -2.36 -13.28 3.83
C VAL A 217 -2.95 -14.44 3.04
N ALA A 218 -3.46 -15.48 3.71
CA ALA A 218 -4.11 -16.59 3.02
C ALA A 218 -5.35 -16.14 2.22
N GLY A 219 -6.15 -15.23 2.78
CA GLY A 219 -7.32 -14.62 2.12
C GLY A 219 -6.95 -13.79 0.89
N LEU A 220 -5.81 -13.11 0.92
CA LEU A 220 -5.32 -12.33 -0.22
C LEU A 220 -4.76 -13.22 -1.33
N GLN A 221 -3.86 -14.14 -0.97
CA GLN A 221 -3.03 -14.83 -1.95
C GLN A 221 -3.67 -16.05 -2.59
N PHE A 222 -4.48 -16.80 -1.84
CA PHE A 222 -4.95 -18.11 -2.29
C PHE A 222 -6.43 -18.08 -2.64
N GLY A 223 -6.81 -18.85 -3.65
CA GLY A 223 -8.20 -19.04 -4.05
C GLY A 223 -8.49 -20.51 -4.36
N PRO A 224 -9.62 -20.81 -5.01
CA PRO A 224 -9.98 -22.20 -5.31
C PRO A 224 -8.97 -22.92 -6.22
N ASP A 225 -8.31 -22.18 -7.12
CA ASP A 225 -7.27 -22.72 -7.98
C ASP A 225 -5.88 -22.41 -7.40
N GLN A 226 -5.22 -23.44 -6.91
CA GLN A 226 -3.92 -23.36 -6.23
C GLN A 226 -2.74 -23.26 -7.22
N ARG A 227 -2.98 -23.35 -8.53
CA ARG A 227 -1.92 -23.14 -9.54
C ARG A 227 -1.49 -21.68 -9.63
N TYR A 228 -2.37 -20.76 -9.26
CA TYR A 228 -2.14 -19.33 -9.36
C TYR A 228 -2.39 -18.61 -8.05
N LEU A 229 -1.54 -17.62 -7.77
CA LEU A 229 -1.83 -16.59 -6.81
C LEU A 229 -3.01 -15.75 -7.28
N LYS A 230 -3.93 -15.45 -6.36
CA LYS A 230 -5.04 -14.53 -6.59
C LYS A 230 -4.54 -13.09 -6.55
N THR A 231 -3.74 -12.74 -5.53
CA THR A 231 -2.93 -11.52 -5.46
C THR A 231 -1.61 -11.82 -4.74
N VAL A 232 -0.67 -10.87 -4.76
CA VAL A 232 0.56 -10.92 -3.95
C VAL A 232 0.35 -10.05 -2.71
N ALA A 233 0.52 -10.65 -1.53
CA ALA A 233 0.57 -9.94 -0.25
C ALA A 233 2.03 -9.60 0.12
N CYS A 234 2.19 -8.61 0.99
CA CYS A 234 3.49 -8.11 1.43
C CYS A 234 3.45 -7.70 2.90
N CYS A 235 4.01 -8.53 3.78
CA CYS A 235 4.10 -8.21 5.20
C CYS A 235 5.08 -7.05 5.44
N LYS A 236 4.61 -6.01 6.13
CA LYS A 236 5.39 -4.80 6.40
C LYS A 236 5.30 -4.36 7.86
N HIS A 237 6.28 -3.65 8.40
CA HIS A 237 7.57 -3.23 7.82
C HIS A 237 8.70 -3.90 8.60
N PHE A 238 9.50 -4.71 7.93
CA PHE A 238 10.50 -5.59 8.53
C PHE A 238 11.82 -4.84 8.77
N SER A 239 12.28 -4.62 10.01
CA SER A 239 11.63 -4.98 11.29
C SER A 239 11.79 -3.87 12.34
N ALA A 240 11.15 -4.05 13.49
CA ALA A 240 11.21 -3.12 14.63
C ALA A 240 10.89 -1.65 14.28
N TYR A 241 9.96 -1.47 13.34
CA TYR A 241 9.42 -0.18 12.96
C TYR A 241 8.10 0.07 13.71
N ASP A 242 8.15 0.94 14.72
CA ASP A 242 6.99 1.28 15.56
C ASP A 242 6.96 2.77 15.98
N LEU A 243 7.62 3.64 15.19
CA LEU A 243 7.75 5.07 15.47
C LEU A 243 7.74 5.89 14.18
N GLU A 244 6.89 6.92 14.11
CA GLU A 244 6.88 7.87 12.98
C GLU A 244 7.85 9.03 13.20
N ASN A 245 7.59 9.81 14.25
CA ASN A 245 8.37 10.98 14.63
C ASN A 245 8.06 11.29 16.09
N TRP A 246 9.02 11.04 16.97
CA TRP A 246 8.86 11.31 18.39
C TRP A 246 10.17 11.78 19.00
N ASN A 247 10.07 12.80 19.87
CA ASN A 247 11.20 13.37 20.62
C ASN A 247 12.41 13.76 19.73
N GLY A 248 12.14 14.34 18.56
CA GLY A 248 13.18 14.81 17.63
C GLY A 248 13.85 13.71 16.80
N THR A 249 13.37 12.47 16.87
CA THR A 249 13.81 11.37 16.01
C THR A 249 12.64 10.95 15.11
N ASP A 250 12.84 11.03 13.80
CA ASP A 250 11.90 10.48 12.83
C ASP A 250 12.29 9.08 12.38
N ARG A 251 11.37 8.41 11.68
CA ARG A 251 11.54 7.05 11.15
C ARG A 251 12.73 6.87 10.20
N PHE A 252 13.20 7.95 9.56
CA PHE A 252 14.32 7.88 8.62
C PHE A 252 15.66 7.88 9.33
N HIS A 253 15.74 8.47 10.53
CA HIS A 253 16.95 8.52 11.37
C HIS A 253 16.92 7.53 12.53
N PHE A 254 15.78 6.87 12.76
CA PHE A 254 15.60 5.97 13.89
C PHE A 254 16.51 4.74 13.79
N ASN A 255 17.26 4.45 14.85
CA ASN A 255 18.01 3.21 15.03
C ASN A 255 17.43 2.45 16.24
N ALA A 256 16.65 1.42 15.96
CA ALA A 256 16.07 0.57 16.99
C ALA A 256 17.18 -0.30 17.62
N ILE A 257 17.31 -0.25 18.94
CA ILE A 257 18.21 -1.15 19.68
C ILE A 257 17.36 -2.28 20.25
N VAL A 258 17.53 -3.47 19.71
CA VAL A 258 16.66 -4.63 19.97
C VAL A 258 17.53 -5.80 20.41
N SER A 259 17.17 -6.42 21.54
CA SER A 259 17.87 -7.62 22.03
C SER A 259 17.43 -8.86 21.24
N ASP A 260 18.25 -9.91 21.22
CA ASP A 260 17.87 -11.20 20.61
C ASP A 260 16.60 -11.78 21.25
N GLN A 261 16.39 -11.52 22.54
CA GLN A 261 15.16 -11.91 23.25
C GLN A 261 13.94 -11.15 22.70
N ASP A 262 13.99 -9.82 22.59
CA ASP A 262 12.87 -9.03 22.06
C ASP A 262 12.59 -9.34 20.59
N PHE A 263 13.62 -9.68 19.81
CA PHE A 263 13.44 -10.20 18.47
C PHE A 263 12.61 -11.49 18.50
N ALA A 264 13.03 -12.48 19.27
CA ALA A 264 12.36 -13.78 19.34
C ALA A 264 10.95 -13.71 19.96
N GLU A 265 10.74 -12.86 20.96
CA GLU A 265 9.48 -12.80 21.71
C GLU A 265 8.48 -11.80 21.14
N THR A 266 8.94 -10.72 20.49
CA THR A 266 8.06 -9.60 20.10
C THR A 266 8.11 -9.27 18.61
N TYR A 267 9.29 -9.01 18.04
CA TYR A 267 9.39 -8.39 16.71
C TYR A 267 9.38 -9.40 15.54
N PHE A 268 9.82 -10.64 15.73
CA PHE A 268 9.85 -11.67 14.71
C PHE A 268 8.63 -12.59 14.64
N PRO A 269 7.90 -12.94 15.72
CA PRO A 269 6.84 -13.95 15.66
C PRO A 269 5.82 -13.74 14.53
N ALA A 270 5.33 -12.51 14.36
CA ALA A 270 4.37 -12.19 13.30
C ALA A 270 4.97 -12.32 11.88
N PHE A 271 6.22 -11.90 11.68
CA PHE A 271 6.89 -12.03 10.37
C PHE A 271 7.27 -13.48 10.07
N GLU A 272 7.73 -14.24 11.06
CA GLU A 272 8.00 -15.67 10.92
C GLU A 272 6.72 -16.42 10.55
N SER A 273 5.60 -16.15 11.25
CA SER A 273 4.31 -16.74 10.90
C SER A 273 3.85 -16.33 9.49
N CYS A 274 4.01 -15.04 9.13
CA CYS A 274 3.71 -14.55 7.79
C CYS A 274 4.45 -15.34 6.68
N VAL A 275 5.73 -15.66 6.91
CA VAL A 275 6.54 -16.47 5.98
C VAL A 275 6.16 -17.94 6.03
N ARG A 276 6.21 -18.57 7.21
CA ARG A 276 6.15 -20.02 7.34
C ARG A 276 4.74 -20.57 7.19
N VAL A 277 3.75 -19.87 7.73
CA VAL A 277 2.35 -20.31 7.76
C VAL A 277 1.55 -19.58 6.68
N GLY A 278 1.61 -18.24 6.65
CA GLY A 278 0.92 -17.43 5.65
C GLY A 278 1.46 -17.62 4.22
N LYS A 279 2.69 -18.14 4.08
CA LYS A 279 3.38 -18.33 2.79
C LYS A 279 3.38 -17.05 1.95
N VAL A 280 3.64 -15.92 2.61
CA VAL A 280 3.63 -14.60 1.95
C VAL A 280 4.59 -14.57 0.77
N SER A 281 4.22 -13.82 -0.26
CA SER A 281 5.00 -13.68 -1.49
C SER A 281 6.01 -12.53 -1.44
N SER A 282 5.83 -11.60 -0.49
CA SER A 282 6.69 -10.42 -0.33
C SER A 282 6.85 -10.02 1.14
N ILE A 283 7.99 -9.40 1.45
CA ILE A 283 8.23 -8.67 2.70
C ILE A 283 8.72 -7.27 2.35
N MET A 284 8.28 -6.26 3.10
CA MET A 284 8.79 -4.90 2.95
C MET A 284 9.83 -4.60 4.02
N CYS A 285 11.06 -4.27 3.65
CA CYS A 285 12.06 -3.78 4.60
C CYS A 285 11.78 -2.31 4.98
N SER A 286 11.96 -1.98 6.27
CA SER A 286 11.57 -0.67 6.84
C SER A 286 12.60 0.44 6.60
N TYR A 287 12.21 1.68 6.94
CA TYR A 287 13.09 2.85 6.89
C TYR A 287 14.21 2.85 7.93
N ASN A 288 13.92 2.39 9.16
CA ASN A 288 14.80 2.52 10.30
C ASN A 288 16.01 1.57 10.19
N ALA A 289 17.06 1.90 10.94
CA ALA A 289 18.10 0.95 11.27
C ALA A 289 17.69 0.08 12.45
N VAL A 290 18.27 -1.11 12.53
CA VAL A 290 18.17 -1.99 13.69
C VAL A 290 19.57 -2.42 14.09
N ASN A 291 19.93 -2.20 15.35
CA ASN A 291 21.26 -2.45 15.90
C ASN A 291 22.39 -1.87 15.03
N GLY A 292 22.16 -0.67 14.47
CA GLY A 292 23.13 0.08 13.67
C GLY A 292 23.14 -0.22 12.16
N VAL A 293 22.27 -1.10 11.66
CA VAL A 293 22.21 -1.44 10.22
C VAL A 293 20.84 -1.10 9.64
N PRO A 294 20.73 -0.25 8.59
CA PRO A 294 19.48 0.02 7.90
C PRO A 294 18.78 -1.26 7.45
N SER A 295 17.47 -1.40 7.70
CA SER A 295 16.76 -2.66 7.47
C SER A 295 16.87 -3.16 6.03
N CYS A 296 16.80 -2.25 5.05
CA CYS A 296 16.94 -2.59 3.62
C CYS A 296 18.39 -2.92 3.17
N ALA A 297 19.39 -2.76 4.03
CA ALA A 297 20.78 -3.18 3.82
C ALA A 297 21.22 -4.30 4.79
N ASN A 298 20.30 -4.81 5.62
CA ASN A 298 20.64 -5.72 6.69
C ASN A 298 20.61 -7.19 6.22
N ASN A 299 21.77 -7.67 5.77
CA ASN A 299 21.96 -9.04 5.28
C ASN A 299 21.67 -10.12 6.34
N VAL A 300 21.86 -9.82 7.63
CA VAL A 300 21.58 -10.79 8.71
C VAL A 300 20.08 -11.06 8.79
N ILE A 301 19.27 -10.02 8.94
CA ILE A 301 17.82 -10.21 9.09
C ILE A 301 17.15 -10.68 7.79
N GLN A 302 17.62 -10.21 6.63
CA GLN A 302 16.99 -10.52 5.35
C GLN A 302 17.43 -11.89 4.78
N ASN A 303 18.74 -12.11 4.62
CA ASN A 303 19.19 -13.35 3.99
C ASN A 303 19.36 -14.48 5.00
N GLN A 304 19.99 -14.22 6.16
CA GLN A 304 20.24 -15.30 7.12
C GLN A 304 18.93 -15.73 7.82
N ILE A 305 18.17 -14.79 8.35
CA ILE A 305 16.94 -15.11 9.09
C ILE A 305 15.78 -15.37 8.12
N VAL A 306 15.34 -14.36 7.37
CA VAL A 306 14.13 -14.48 6.54
C VAL A 306 14.28 -15.55 5.45
N ARG A 307 15.36 -15.53 4.66
CA ARG A 307 15.52 -16.52 3.57
C ARG A 307 15.98 -17.89 4.08
N ASN A 308 17.07 -17.97 4.85
CA ASN A 308 17.66 -19.27 5.18
C ASN A 308 16.97 -19.95 6.36
N GLU A 309 16.69 -19.23 7.46
CA GLU A 309 16.05 -19.84 8.62
C GLU A 309 14.55 -20.03 8.38
N TRP A 310 13.84 -19.02 7.87
CA TRP A 310 12.39 -19.09 7.66
C TRP A 310 11.95 -19.71 6.33
N ASP A 311 12.89 -19.99 5.42
CA ASP A 311 12.65 -20.58 4.09
C ASP A 311 11.80 -19.67 3.17
N PHE A 312 12.08 -18.37 3.19
CA PHE A 312 11.38 -17.39 2.34
C PHE A 312 11.90 -17.40 0.89
N SER A 313 11.01 -17.75 -0.04
CA SER A 313 11.29 -17.81 -1.49
C SER A 313 10.71 -16.64 -2.31
N GLY A 314 10.02 -15.71 -1.64
CA GLY A 314 9.47 -14.50 -2.26
C GLY A 314 10.52 -13.41 -2.49
N PHE A 315 10.03 -12.19 -2.75
CA PHE A 315 10.89 -11.01 -2.93
C PHE A 315 10.80 -10.05 -1.74
N ILE A 316 11.86 -9.27 -1.53
CA ILE A 316 11.87 -8.19 -0.55
C ILE A 316 11.79 -6.86 -1.29
N VAL A 317 10.85 -6.01 -0.89
CA VAL A 317 10.68 -4.65 -1.41
C VAL A 317 11.12 -3.63 -0.37
N SER A 318 11.71 -2.52 -0.79
CA SER A 318 11.94 -1.40 0.12
C SER A 318 10.66 -0.66 0.43
N ASP A 319 10.51 -0.13 1.65
CA ASP A 319 9.59 0.98 1.84
C ASP A 319 9.98 2.15 0.91
N CYS A 320 9.02 3.03 0.61
CA CYS A 320 9.10 4.01 -0.45
C CYS A 320 10.11 5.13 -0.13
N GLY A 321 11.33 4.97 -0.65
CA GLY A 321 12.48 5.83 -0.35
C GLY A 321 13.48 5.22 0.65
N ALA A 322 13.22 4.06 1.24
CA ALA A 322 14.10 3.46 2.26
C ALA A 322 15.51 3.11 1.75
N ILE A 323 15.69 2.87 0.45
CA ILE A 323 17.04 2.70 -0.12
C ILE A 323 17.81 4.02 -0.10
N ASN A 324 17.14 5.14 -0.33
CA ASN A 324 17.79 6.45 -0.27
C ASN A 324 18.21 6.79 1.17
N THR A 325 17.40 6.41 2.17
CA THR A 325 17.67 6.73 3.58
C THR A 325 18.92 6.03 4.11
N ILE A 326 19.33 4.88 3.53
CA ILE A 326 20.60 4.19 3.85
C ILE A 326 21.78 5.17 3.82
N MET A 327 21.85 6.00 2.77
CA MET A 327 22.93 6.96 2.57
C MET A 327 22.58 8.35 3.14
N ALA A 328 21.39 8.85 2.80
CA ALA A 328 21.02 10.24 3.02
C ALA A 328 20.78 10.57 4.50
N ASP A 329 20.19 9.63 5.25
CA ASP A 329 19.72 9.86 6.63
C ASP A 329 20.52 9.03 7.64
N HIS A 330 20.78 7.75 7.33
CA HIS A 330 21.56 6.85 8.19
C HIS A 330 23.07 6.98 8.02
N HIS A 331 23.54 7.58 6.93
CA HIS A 331 24.96 7.69 6.59
C HIS A 331 25.72 6.35 6.65
N TYR A 332 25.03 5.25 6.32
CA TYR A 332 25.58 3.89 6.39
C TYR A 332 26.56 3.62 5.24
N THR A 333 26.32 4.25 4.08
CA THR A 333 27.17 4.22 2.89
C THR A 333 27.58 5.63 2.49
N ASN A 334 28.65 5.76 1.73
CA ASN A 334 29.18 7.06 1.29
C ASN A 334 28.84 7.41 -0.15
N THR A 335 28.40 6.42 -0.95
CA THR A 335 28.11 6.59 -2.38
C THR A 335 26.81 5.90 -2.79
N THR A 336 26.24 6.36 -3.90
CA THR A 336 25.05 5.76 -4.49
C THR A 336 25.27 4.32 -4.92
N GLU A 337 26.46 3.99 -5.42
CA GLU A 337 26.85 2.68 -5.93
C GLU A 337 27.08 1.67 -4.81
N GLU A 338 27.71 2.11 -3.72
CA GLU A 338 27.81 1.33 -2.49
C GLU A 338 26.40 1.06 -1.92
N THR A 339 25.50 2.05 -1.96
CA THR A 339 24.10 1.88 -1.52
C THR A 339 23.36 0.83 -2.34
N VAL A 340 23.50 0.86 -3.67
CA VAL A 340 22.94 -0.18 -4.56
C VAL A 340 23.52 -1.54 -4.19
N GLN A 341 24.83 -1.63 -4.02
CA GLN A 341 25.53 -2.88 -3.71
C GLN A 341 25.04 -3.49 -2.39
N VAL A 342 25.01 -2.72 -1.30
CA VAL A 342 24.63 -3.26 0.02
C VAL A 342 23.16 -3.67 0.04
N ALA A 343 22.27 -2.89 -0.59
CA ALA A 343 20.84 -3.20 -0.59
C ALA A 343 20.50 -4.43 -1.44
N LEU A 344 21.06 -4.55 -2.65
CA LEU A 344 20.84 -5.73 -3.50
C LEU A 344 21.42 -6.99 -2.85
N ARG A 345 22.65 -6.91 -2.32
CA ARG A 345 23.30 -8.07 -1.69
C ARG A 345 22.68 -8.45 -0.34
N ALA A 346 22.06 -7.51 0.37
CA ALA A 346 21.26 -7.82 1.55
C ALA A 346 19.96 -8.56 1.21
N GLY A 347 19.52 -8.56 -0.04
CA GLY A 347 18.34 -9.28 -0.50
C GLY A 347 17.13 -8.39 -0.84
N THR A 348 17.27 -7.06 -0.81
CA THR A 348 16.22 -6.11 -1.22
C THR A 348 16.10 -6.10 -2.74
N ASN A 349 15.20 -6.93 -3.28
CA ASN A 349 14.97 -7.14 -4.71
C ASN A 349 14.40 -5.91 -5.41
N LEU A 350 13.39 -5.28 -4.82
CA LEU A 350 12.60 -4.23 -5.46
C LEU A 350 12.73 -2.91 -4.68
N ASN A 351 12.92 -1.81 -5.38
CA ASN A 351 12.89 -0.48 -4.79
C ASN A 351 11.50 0.15 -4.97
N CYS A 352 10.78 0.42 -3.88
CA CYS A 352 9.73 1.44 -3.95
C CYS A 352 10.38 2.82 -4.07
N GLY A 353 10.37 3.38 -5.28
CA GLY A 353 11.17 4.53 -5.68
C GLY A 353 11.99 4.26 -6.95
N GLY A 354 12.84 5.22 -7.31
CA GLY A 354 13.66 5.16 -8.52
C GLY A 354 15.17 5.05 -8.28
N PHE A 355 15.61 4.74 -7.05
CA PHE A 355 17.03 4.73 -6.68
C PHE A 355 17.81 3.67 -7.47
N TYR A 356 17.32 2.42 -7.50
CA TYR A 356 17.94 1.35 -8.29
C TYR A 356 17.94 1.68 -9.80
N GLN A 357 16.79 2.07 -10.35
CA GLN A 357 16.67 2.43 -11.77
C GLN A 357 17.62 3.58 -12.17
N LYS A 358 17.92 4.49 -11.25
CA LYS A 358 18.80 5.63 -11.48
C LYS A 358 20.29 5.29 -11.35
N TYR A 359 20.68 4.47 -10.36
CA TYR A 359 22.09 4.33 -9.96
C TYR A 359 22.68 2.94 -10.21
N ALA A 360 21.88 1.90 -10.47
CA ALA A 360 22.40 0.54 -10.63
C ALA A 360 23.29 0.36 -11.87
N MET A 361 23.04 1.12 -12.94
CA MET A 361 23.90 1.07 -14.13
C MET A 361 25.31 1.58 -13.84
N GLU A 362 25.42 2.66 -13.05
CA GLU A 362 26.72 3.19 -12.63
C GLU A 362 27.43 2.22 -11.67
N ALA A 363 26.68 1.62 -10.73
CA ALA A 363 27.20 0.58 -9.85
C ALA A 363 27.73 -0.63 -10.63
N TYR A 364 27.01 -1.07 -11.67
CA TYR A 364 27.44 -2.16 -12.55
C TYR A 364 28.70 -1.80 -13.33
N ASN A 365 28.73 -0.64 -13.98
CA ASN A 365 29.88 -0.18 -14.76
C ASN A 365 31.15 -0.01 -13.91
N LYS A 366 31.00 0.36 -12.63
CA LYS A 366 32.08 0.47 -11.65
C LYS A 366 32.36 -0.84 -10.90
N SER A 367 31.73 -1.95 -11.30
CA SER A 367 31.91 -3.29 -10.70
C SER A 367 31.54 -3.41 -9.21
N TYR A 368 30.68 -2.52 -8.70
CA TYR A 368 30.08 -2.67 -7.37
C TYR A 368 29.09 -3.83 -7.35
N ILE A 369 28.36 -4.01 -8.44
CA ILE A 369 27.43 -5.13 -8.64
C ILE A 369 27.75 -5.86 -9.94
N THR A 370 27.29 -7.09 -10.03
CA THR A 370 27.46 -7.98 -11.18
C THR A 370 26.13 -8.19 -11.89
N GLU A 371 26.18 -8.76 -13.10
CA GLU A 371 24.99 -9.22 -13.80
C GLU A 371 24.23 -10.28 -12.99
N ALA A 372 24.95 -11.13 -12.25
CA ALA A 372 24.36 -12.12 -11.36
C ALA A 372 23.61 -11.48 -10.18
N ASP A 373 24.12 -10.38 -9.60
CA ASP A 373 23.41 -9.63 -8.56
C ASP A 373 22.06 -9.10 -9.09
N LEU A 374 22.04 -8.61 -10.34
CA LEU A 374 20.81 -8.14 -11.01
C LEU A 374 19.86 -9.29 -11.32
N ALA A 375 20.35 -10.40 -11.89
CA ALA A 375 19.55 -11.59 -12.20
C ALA A 375 18.89 -12.19 -10.95
N ASN A 376 19.63 -12.28 -9.84
CA ASN A 376 19.12 -12.72 -8.55
C ASN A 376 18.07 -11.77 -7.98
N ALA A 377 18.19 -10.47 -8.25
CA ALA A 377 17.21 -9.48 -7.81
C ALA A 377 15.90 -9.57 -8.60
N VAL A 378 15.96 -9.70 -9.93
CA VAL A 378 14.76 -9.74 -10.80
C VAL A 378 14.06 -11.09 -10.86
N GLY A 379 14.78 -12.20 -10.65
CA GLY A 379 14.21 -13.55 -10.73
C GLY A 379 12.96 -13.74 -9.87
N PRO A 380 13.02 -13.47 -8.55
CA PRO A 380 11.85 -13.54 -7.67
C PRO A 380 10.69 -12.64 -8.11
N LEU A 381 10.97 -11.47 -8.68
CA LEU A 381 9.92 -10.55 -9.18
C LEU A 381 9.14 -11.20 -10.33
N PHE A 382 9.83 -11.75 -11.32
CA PHE A 382 9.17 -12.43 -12.43
C PHE A 382 8.53 -13.75 -12.01
N GLY A 383 9.10 -14.44 -11.01
CA GLY A 383 8.46 -15.59 -10.38
C GLY A 383 7.06 -15.25 -9.84
N GLN A 384 6.91 -14.12 -9.14
CA GLN A 384 5.60 -13.69 -8.64
C GLN A 384 4.63 -13.27 -9.76
N ARG A 385 5.11 -12.56 -10.79
CA ARG A 385 4.26 -12.18 -11.93
C ARG A 385 3.77 -13.42 -12.71
N MET A 386 4.61 -14.44 -12.86
CA MET A 386 4.21 -15.72 -13.44
C MET A 386 3.26 -16.49 -12.53
N ALA A 387 3.49 -16.52 -11.21
CA ALA A 387 2.60 -17.15 -10.24
C ALA A 387 1.20 -16.48 -10.20
N LEU A 388 1.09 -15.19 -10.52
CA LEU A 388 -0.18 -14.48 -10.74
C LEU A 388 -0.90 -14.88 -12.04
N GLY A 389 -0.25 -15.71 -12.87
CA GLY A 389 -0.73 -16.20 -14.16
C GLY A 389 -0.58 -15.21 -15.31
N MET A 390 0.20 -14.14 -15.13
CA MET A 390 0.32 -13.06 -16.12
C MET A 390 1.00 -13.47 -17.42
N PHE A 391 1.63 -14.64 -17.49
CA PHE A 391 2.36 -15.15 -18.66
C PHE A 391 1.71 -16.40 -19.26
N ASP A 392 0.57 -16.82 -18.74
CA ASP A 392 -0.08 -18.06 -19.14
C ASP A 392 -1.26 -17.76 -20.06
N PRO A 393 -1.66 -18.71 -20.92
CA PRO A 393 -2.81 -18.53 -21.81
C PRO A 393 -4.08 -18.14 -21.04
N THR A 394 -4.82 -17.18 -21.55
CA THR A 394 -5.99 -16.59 -20.88
C THR A 394 -7.07 -17.61 -20.50
N HIS A 395 -7.26 -18.66 -21.30
CA HIS A 395 -8.24 -19.73 -21.00
C HIS A 395 -7.86 -20.62 -19.80
N LEU A 396 -6.59 -20.59 -19.35
CA LEU A 396 -6.14 -21.29 -18.15
C LEU A 396 -6.28 -20.44 -16.89
N GLN A 397 -6.53 -19.13 -17.03
CA GLN A 397 -6.52 -18.17 -15.93
C GLN A 397 -7.88 -18.07 -15.23
N PRO A 398 -8.04 -18.62 -14.01
CA PRO A 398 -9.33 -18.72 -13.35
C PRO A 398 -9.91 -17.35 -12.93
N TYR A 399 -9.03 -16.39 -12.68
CA TYR A 399 -9.41 -15.11 -12.09
C TYR A 399 -9.65 -13.98 -13.10
N LEU A 400 -9.36 -14.19 -14.40
CA LEU A 400 -9.63 -13.19 -15.46
C LEU A 400 -11.13 -12.94 -15.69
N ASN A 401 -11.98 -13.85 -15.25
CA ASN A 401 -13.43 -13.76 -15.41
C ASN A 401 -14.15 -13.11 -14.23
N ILE A 402 -13.42 -12.67 -13.19
CA ILE A 402 -14.02 -11.95 -12.07
C ILE A 402 -14.47 -10.58 -12.58
N SER A 403 -15.78 -10.34 -12.52
CA SER A 403 -16.44 -9.16 -13.05
C SER A 403 -16.49 -8.01 -12.04
N THR A 404 -16.67 -6.78 -12.53
CA THR A 404 -16.75 -5.56 -11.72
C THR A 404 -17.98 -5.52 -10.80
N ASP A 405 -18.98 -6.39 -11.00
CA ASP A 405 -20.13 -6.53 -10.09
C ASP A 405 -19.75 -7.14 -8.72
N GLN A 406 -18.57 -7.75 -8.62
CA GLN A 406 -18.00 -8.20 -7.35
C GLN A 406 -17.42 -7.05 -6.52
N ILE A 407 -17.15 -5.90 -7.15
CA ILE A 407 -16.57 -4.73 -6.49
C ILE A 407 -17.64 -4.01 -5.67
N ASN A 408 -17.38 -3.80 -4.39
CA ASN A 408 -18.32 -3.20 -3.46
C ASN A 408 -19.71 -3.85 -3.51
N SER A 409 -19.74 -5.18 -3.68
CA SER A 409 -20.95 -5.96 -3.81
C SER A 409 -21.80 -5.91 -2.53
N PRO A 410 -23.12 -6.18 -2.59
CA PRO A 410 -23.95 -6.24 -1.38
C PRO A 410 -23.42 -7.21 -0.32
N ALA A 411 -22.78 -8.31 -0.73
CA ALA A 411 -22.16 -9.26 0.18
C ALA A 411 -20.95 -8.66 0.91
N HIS A 412 -20.06 -7.96 0.18
CA HIS A 412 -18.90 -7.30 0.80
C HIS A 412 -19.31 -6.12 1.68
N GLN A 413 -20.35 -5.37 1.31
CA GLN A 413 -20.93 -4.32 2.17
C GLN A 413 -21.51 -4.90 3.47
N ALA A 414 -22.19 -6.05 3.39
CA ALA A 414 -22.69 -6.74 4.57
C ALA A 414 -21.55 -7.22 5.47
N LEU A 415 -20.50 -7.81 4.87
CA LEU A 415 -19.31 -8.22 5.61
C LEU A 415 -18.61 -7.05 6.31
N ALA A 416 -18.46 -5.90 5.64
CA ALA A 416 -17.88 -4.71 6.26
C ALA A 416 -18.74 -4.17 7.42
N LEU A 417 -20.06 -4.24 7.30
CA LEU A 417 -20.99 -3.87 8.37
C LEU A 417 -20.90 -4.82 9.58
N ASP A 418 -20.81 -6.13 9.33
CA ASP A 418 -20.67 -7.13 10.39
C ASP A 418 -19.31 -7.03 11.07
N ALA A 419 -18.23 -6.82 10.31
CA ALA A 419 -16.91 -6.49 10.84
C ALA A 419 -16.96 -5.27 11.76
N ALA A 420 -17.67 -4.20 11.35
CA ALA A 420 -17.84 -3.01 12.18
C ALA A 420 -18.60 -3.32 13.47
N ARG A 421 -19.67 -4.12 13.41
CA ARG A 421 -20.46 -4.52 14.59
C ARG A 421 -19.64 -5.36 15.57
N GLU A 422 -18.84 -6.30 15.08
CA GLU A 422 -17.98 -7.15 15.90
C GLU A 422 -16.80 -6.36 16.50
N SER A 423 -16.34 -5.29 15.84
CA SER A 423 -15.17 -4.51 16.28
C SER A 423 -15.42 -3.57 17.47
N ILE A 424 -16.68 -3.27 17.79
CA ILE A 424 -17.03 -2.28 18.82
C ILE A 424 -16.78 -2.86 20.22
N VAL A 425 -15.88 -2.23 20.97
CA VAL A 425 -15.55 -2.63 22.35
C VAL A 425 -16.36 -1.81 23.35
N LEU A 426 -17.21 -2.49 24.14
CA LEU A 426 -17.90 -1.88 25.28
C LEU A 426 -16.97 -1.82 26.49
N LEU A 427 -16.33 -0.66 26.70
CA LEU A 427 -15.36 -0.48 27.79
C LEU A 427 -16.00 -0.40 29.18
N GLN A 428 -17.17 0.23 29.29
CA GLN A 428 -17.90 0.42 30.54
C GLN A 428 -19.41 0.43 30.28
N ASN A 429 -20.18 -0.24 31.14
CA ASN A 429 -21.65 -0.19 31.14
C ASN A 429 -22.17 -0.39 32.56
N ASP A 430 -23.00 0.53 33.04
CA ASP A 430 -23.63 0.51 34.36
C ASP A 430 -25.12 0.11 34.30
N GLY A 431 -25.57 -0.43 33.15
CA GLY A 431 -26.96 -0.76 32.86
C GLY A 431 -27.65 0.25 31.92
N SER A 432 -26.94 1.29 31.50
CA SER A 432 -27.45 2.29 30.55
C SER A 432 -27.62 1.76 29.11
N LEU A 433 -26.85 0.74 28.71
CA LEU A 433 -26.98 0.07 27.41
C LEU A 433 -27.50 -1.38 27.57
N PRO A 434 -28.33 -1.87 26.62
CA PRO A 434 -28.84 -1.17 25.44
C PRO A 434 -29.89 -0.11 25.79
N LEU A 435 -30.00 0.94 24.97
CA LEU A 435 -31.02 1.97 25.15
C LEU A 435 -32.43 1.35 25.10
N SER A 436 -33.35 1.88 25.92
CA SER A 436 -34.75 1.44 25.91
C SER A 436 -35.38 1.63 24.53
N ALA A 437 -36.15 0.63 24.07
CA ALA A 437 -36.86 0.67 22.80
C ALA A 437 -38.15 1.52 22.84
N GLU A 438 -38.36 2.33 23.88
CA GLU A 438 -39.51 3.22 24.00
C GLU A 438 -39.56 4.24 22.86
N SER A 439 -40.69 4.32 22.17
CA SER A 439 -40.90 5.18 20.99
C SER A 439 -40.77 6.69 21.26
N SER A 440 -40.78 7.11 22.53
CA SER A 440 -40.62 8.51 22.94
C SER A 440 -39.18 8.90 23.29
N LEU A 441 -38.22 7.97 23.24
CA LEU A 441 -36.83 8.26 23.58
C LEU A 441 -36.26 9.30 22.61
N LYS A 442 -35.70 10.38 23.16
CA LYS A 442 -34.97 11.40 22.40
C LYS A 442 -33.50 11.31 22.77
N VAL A 443 -32.65 11.13 21.76
CA VAL A 443 -31.20 11.01 21.93
C VAL A 443 -30.53 12.26 21.36
N ALA A 444 -29.66 12.89 22.14
CA ALA A 444 -28.78 13.95 21.65
C ALA A 444 -27.45 13.33 21.20
N VAL A 445 -27.09 13.50 19.92
CA VAL A 445 -25.81 13.03 19.36
C VAL A 445 -24.85 14.21 19.33
N ILE A 446 -23.80 14.18 20.15
CA ILE A 446 -22.87 15.31 20.37
C ILE A 446 -21.43 14.79 20.26
N GLY A 447 -20.55 15.60 19.68
CA GLY A 447 -19.12 15.31 19.55
C GLY A 447 -18.58 15.54 18.14
N PRO A 448 -17.26 15.68 17.98
CA PRO A 448 -16.63 16.00 16.70
C PRO A 448 -16.86 14.92 15.63
N ASN A 449 -17.07 13.67 16.05
CA ASN A 449 -17.26 12.52 15.15
C ASN A 449 -18.74 12.12 14.97
N SER A 450 -19.70 12.95 15.43
CA SER A 450 -21.13 12.64 15.34
C SER A 450 -21.69 12.54 13.91
N ASN A 451 -21.04 13.21 12.95
CA ASN A 451 -21.36 13.19 11.53
C ASN A 451 -20.10 12.90 10.69
N ALA A 452 -19.28 11.94 11.14
CA ALA A 452 -18.04 11.56 10.50
C ALA A 452 -18.28 10.88 9.14
N THR A 453 -17.39 11.15 8.18
CA THR A 453 -17.33 10.48 6.88
C THR A 453 -15.98 9.79 6.71
N GLU A 454 -14.97 10.54 6.24
CA GLU A 454 -13.60 10.06 6.00
C GLU A 454 -12.92 9.58 7.29
N THR A 455 -13.16 10.27 8.41
CA THR A 455 -12.61 9.90 9.73
C THR A 455 -12.93 8.46 10.14
N MET A 456 -14.04 7.89 9.66
CA MET A 456 -14.42 6.50 9.98
C MET A 456 -13.51 5.47 9.31
N GLN A 457 -12.77 5.86 8.26
CA GLN A 457 -11.94 4.95 7.48
C GLN A 457 -10.49 4.87 7.97
N GLY A 458 -10.00 5.85 8.74
CA GLY A 458 -8.59 5.94 9.10
C GLY A 458 -7.73 6.36 7.91
N ASN A 459 -6.61 5.69 7.65
CA ASN A 459 -5.73 5.95 6.50
C ASN A 459 -5.62 4.72 5.58
N TYR A 460 -4.89 4.83 4.46
CA TYR A 460 -4.78 3.76 3.45
C TYR A 460 -6.14 3.21 3.02
N HIS A 461 -7.13 4.10 2.90
CA HIS A 461 -8.52 3.77 2.63
C HIS A 461 -8.87 3.86 1.13
N VAL A 462 -10.06 3.35 0.81
CA VAL A 462 -10.69 3.48 -0.51
C VAL A 462 -10.97 4.96 -0.83
N SER A 463 -10.69 5.42 -2.06
CA SER A 463 -11.02 6.79 -2.51
C SER A 463 -11.39 6.83 -4.00
N PRO A 464 -12.51 7.45 -4.43
CA PRO A 464 -13.31 8.41 -3.67
C PRO A 464 -14.30 7.74 -2.73
N LEU A 465 -14.70 8.50 -1.69
CA LEU A 465 -15.78 8.14 -0.79
C LEU A 465 -17.05 7.84 -1.60
N THR A 466 -17.52 6.59 -1.63
CA THR A 466 -18.95 6.38 -1.84
C THR A 466 -19.66 6.98 -0.64
N PRO A 467 -20.59 7.95 -0.81
CA PRO A 467 -21.42 8.39 0.29
C PRO A 467 -22.07 7.15 0.90
N PRO A 468 -22.16 7.04 2.24
CA PRO A 468 -22.99 5.99 2.81
C PRO A 468 -24.37 6.05 2.16
N PRO A 469 -25.04 4.91 1.89
CA PRO A 469 -26.40 4.93 1.40
C PRO A 469 -27.20 5.86 2.30
N THR A 470 -27.68 6.97 1.73
CA THR A 470 -28.47 7.96 2.45
C THR A 470 -29.81 7.31 2.78
N HIS A 471 -29.86 6.54 3.86
CA HIS A 471 -31.10 6.40 4.59
C HIS A 471 -31.39 7.80 5.15
N THR A 472 -32.22 8.54 4.43
CA THR A 472 -32.83 9.80 4.85
C THR A 472 -33.71 9.54 6.07
N HIS A 473 -33.11 9.31 7.22
CA HIS A 473 -33.76 9.54 8.48
C HIS A 473 -33.65 11.03 8.76
N THR A 474 -34.70 11.77 8.41
CA THR A 474 -34.91 13.16 8.82
C THR A 474 -34.93 13.22 10.35
N HIS A 475 -33.77 13.43 10.96
CA HIS A 475 -33.67 13.82 12.36
C HIS A 475 -33.22 15.28 12.42
N THR A 476 -34.10 16.12 12.99
CA THR A 476 -33.81 17.51 13.29
C THR A 476 -32.70 17.57 14.33
N LEU A 477 -31.46 17.68 13.89
CA LEU A 477 -30.32 17.96 14.76
C LEU A 477 -30.45 19.40 15.27
N LEU A 478 -30.81 19.54 16.55
CA LEU A 478 -30.69 20.81 17.26
C LEU A 478 -29.21 21.02 17.60
N TYR A 479 -28.49 21.75 16.75
CA TYR A 479 -27.18 22.29 17.11
C TYR A 479 -27.37 23.35 18.20
N HIS A 480 -26.93 23.05 19.42
CA HIS A 480 -26.61 24.08 20.39
C HIS A 480 -25.10 24.33 20.36
N SER A 481 -24.69 25.36 19.63
CA SER A 481 -23.35 25.95 19.76
C SER A 481 -23.34 26.90 20.97
N SER A 482 -22.75 26.48 22.08
CA SER A 482 -22.38 27.30 23.25
C SER A 482 -21.71 26.34 24.25
N LEU A 483 -20.48 26.51 24.73
CA LEU A 483 -19.71 27.70 25.12
C LEU A 483 -18.21 27.51 24.83
#